data_AF-A0AAV3NST8-F1
#
_entry.id   AF-A0AAV3NST8-F1
#
_cell.length_a   1.000
_cell.length_b   1.000
_cell.length_c   1.000
_cell.angle_alpha   90.00
_cell.angle_beta   90.00
_cell.angle_gamma   90.00
#
_symmetry.space_group_name_H-M   'P 1'
#
loop_
_entity.id
_entity.type
_entity.pdbx_description
1 polymer ?
#
loop_
_entity_poly.entity_id
_entity_poly.type
_entity_poly.pdbx_seq_one_letter_code
_entity_poly.pdbx_strand_id
1 'polypeptide(L)'
;MQNYDVDVNEDDWITRYFFTGGTMPAANLLLYFQDHVSVVNHWLVNGKHYARTSEEWLKRMDSNLKAIRLIMESTYGKDSAVKWTVYWRTFFIAVAELFGYNDGEEWMVAHFLFKKK
;
A
#
# COMPACT_ATOMS: atom_id res chain seq x y z
N MET A 1 13.56 -4.72 9.73
CA MET A 1 12.69 -3.57 9.44
C MET A 1 13.33 -2.85 8.29
N GLN A 2 12.67 -2.77 7.13
CA GLN A 2 13.18 -1.93 6.05
C GLN A 2 12.66 -0.52 6.34
N ASN A 3 13.56 0.35 6.81
CA ASN A 3 13.28 1.76 6.95
C ASN A 3 13.28 2.36 5.54
N TYR A 4 12.20 3.04 5.17
CA TYR A 4 12.25 4.00 4.07
C TYR A 4 12.85 5.30 4.62
N ASP A 5 14.12 5.24 5.02
CA ASP A 5 14.92 6.45 5.10
C ASP A 5 14.96 7.04 3.69
N VAL A 6 14.98 8.37 3.60
CA VAL A 6 14.98 9.12 2.34
C VAL A 6 16.30 8.86 1.61
N ASP A 7 16.44 7.68 1.03
CA ASP A 7 17.54 7.35 0.16
C ASP A 7 17.32 8.08 -1.14
N VAL A 8 18.34 8.84 -1.54
CA VAL A 8 18.31 9.85 -2.61
C VAL A 8 18.42 9.14 -3.97
N ASN A 9 17.69 8.05 -4.15
CA ASN A 9 17.60 7.38 -5.43
C ASN A 9 16.48 8.05 -6.24
N GLU A 10 16.84 8.66 -7.37
CA GLU A 10 15.86 9.29 -8.28
C GLU A 10 14.83 8.30 -8.80
N ASP A 11 15.16 7.00 -8.79
CA ASP A 11 14.31 5.92 -9.29
C ASP A 11 13.21 5.48 -8.30
N ASP A 12 13.30 5.83 -7.01
CA ASP A 12 12.30 5.43 -6.00
C ASP A 12 11.11 6.41 -5.91
N TRP A 13 10.38 6.49 -7.01
CA TRP A 13 9.21 7.36 -7.14
C TRP A 13 8.05 6.92 -6.24
N ILE A 14 7.81 5.61 -6.08
CA ILE A 14 6.64 5.12 -5.34
C ILE A 14 6.77 5.43 -3.84
N THR A 15 7.98 5.30 -3.27
CA THR A 15 8.23 5.71 -1.89
C THR A 15 8.05 7.22 -1.72
N ARG A 16 8.56 8.02 -2.65
CA ARG A 16 8.46 9.49 -2.61
C ARG A 16 7.03 10.02 -2.70
N TYR A 17 6.15 9.36 -3.47
CA TYR A 17 4.80 9.87 -3.70
C TYR A 17 3.72 9.18 -2.85
N PHE A 18 3.94 7.94 -2.42
CA PHE A 18 2.92 7.16 -1.71
C PHE A 18 3.32 6.71 -0.30
N PHE A 19 4.62 6.56 0.00
CA PHE A 19 5.08 5.98 1.27
C PHE A 19 6.07 6.86 2.04
N THR A 20 6.06 8.17 1.80
CA THR A 20 6.98 9.09 2.48
C THR A 20 6.73 9.08 3.98
N GLY A 21 7.76 8.77 4.76
CA GLY A 21 7.68 8.60 6.21
C GLY A 21 7.01 7.30 6.66
N GLY A 22 6.67 6.41 5.73
CA GLY A 22 6.10 5.10 5.99
C GLY A 22 7.13 4.05 6.36
N THR A 23 6.66 2.93 6.91
CA THR A 23 7.47 1.74 7.17
C THR A 23 6.66 0.52 6.78
N MET A 24 7.28 -0.49 6.18
CA MET A 24 6.65 -1.79 5.93
C MET A 24 7.06 -2.76 7.06
N PRO A 25 6.23 -2.95 8.09
CA PRO A 25 6.59 -3.79 9.23
C PRO A 25 6.55 -5.27 8.85
N ALA A 26 7.47 -6.05 9.42
CA ALA A 26 7.37 -7.50 9.38
C ALA A 26 6.14 -7.96 10.17
N ALA A 27 5.52 -9.06 9.75
CA ALA A 27 4.30 -9.60 10.36
C ALA A 27 4.46 -9.99 11.84
N ASN A 28 5.68 -10.16 12.34
CA ASN A 28 5.95 -10.46 13.75
C ASN A 28 6.42 -9.24 14.57
N LEU A 29 6.56 -8.05 13.96
CA LEU A 29 7.21 -6.90 14.59
C LEU A 29 6.54 -6.52 15.92
N LEU A 30 5.20 -6.42 15.93
CA LEU A 30 4.46 -5.96 17.11
C LEU A 30 4.42 -6.96 18.26
N LEU A 31 4.88 -8.21 18.04
CA LEU A 31 5.03 -9.19 19.11
C LEU A 31 6.13 -8.78 20.11
N TYR A 32 7.06 -7.93 19.69
CA TYR A 32 8.17 -7.46 20.53
C TYR A 32 7.84 -6.19 21.33
N PHE A 33 6.68 -5.54 21.09
CA PHE A 33 6.31 -4.27 21.71
C PHE A 33 5.07 -4.43 22.61
N GLN A 34 5.25 -5.05 23.77
CA GLN A 34 4.16 -5.44 24.69
C GLN A 34 4.33 -4.87 26.13
N ASP A 35 4.92 -3.68 26.24
CA ASP A 35 5.14 -3.01 27.52
C ASP A 35 3.81 -2.57 28.17
N HIS A 36 2.88 -2.05 27.35
CA HIS A 36 1.60 -1.47 27.81
C HIS A 36 0.37 -2.29 27.39
N VAL A 37 0.53 -3.19 26.43
CA VAL A 37 -0.52 -4.07 25.90
C VAL A 37 0.00 -5.50 25.82
N SER A 38 -0.90 -6.46 25.73
CA SER A 38 -0.54 -7.87 25.51
C SER A 38 -1.37 -8.44 24.36
N VAL A 39 -0.72 -9.18 23.46
CA VAL A 39 -1.35 -9.86 22.34
C VAL A 39 -2.28 -10.94 22.88
N VAL A 40 -3.54 -10.86 22.50
CA VAL A 40 -4.57 -11.87 22.75
C VAL A 40 -4.64 -12.84 21.59
N ASN A 41 -4.57 -12.32 20.36
CA ASN A 41 -4.62 -13.13 19.15
C ASN A 41 -3.84 -12.44 18.01
N HIS A 42 -3.35 -13.22 17.07
CA HIS A 42 -2.64 -12.77 15.89
C HIS A 42 -2.94 -13.73 14.73
N TRP A 43 -3.31 -13.18 13.58
CA TRP A 43 -3.54 -13.99 12.38
C TRP A 43 -3.10 -13.25 11.12
N LEU A 44 -2.73 -14.03 10.13
CA LEU A 44 -2.25 -13.58 8.83
C LEU A 44 -3.35 -13.78 7.80
N VAL A 45 -3.46 -12.83 6.89
CA VAL A 45 -4.32 -12.92 5.70
C VAL A 45 -3.41 -12.91 4.49
N ASN A 46 -3.48 -13.98 3.69
CA ASN A 46 -2.68 -14.16 2.47
C ASN A 46 -2.79 -12.93 1.55
N GLY A 47 -1.65 -12.56 0.95
CA GLY A 47 -1.51 -11.34 0.14
C GLY A 47 -2.47 -11.24 -1.04
N LYS A 48 -2.93 -12.36 -1.61
CA LYS A 48 -3.90 -12.39 -2.72
C LYS A 48 -5.20 -11.65 -2.41
N HIS A 49 -5.57 -11.50 -1.14
CA HIS A 49 -6.73 -10.69 -0.78
C HIS A 49 -6.50 -9.21 -1.13
N TYR A 50 -5.34 -8.67 -0.78
CA TYR A 50 -5.04 -7.29 -1.08
C TYR A 50 -4.65 -7.08 -2.55
N ALA A 51 -3.97 -8.07 -3.16
CA ALA A 51 -3.69 -8.06 -4.59
C ALA A 51 -4.97 -7.90 -5.43
N ARG A 52 -5.98 -8.76 -5.19
CA ARG A 52 -7.30 -8.66 -5.84
C ARG A 52 -8.00 -7.33 -5.57
N THR A 53 -7.87 -6.81 -4.35
CA THR A 53 -8.46 -5.51 -4.01
C THR A 53 -7.86 -4.40 -4.88
N SER A 54 -6.53 -4.40 -5.05
CA SER A 54 -5.83 -3.42 -5.88
C SER A 54 -6.18 -3.56 -7.37
N GLU A 55 -6.28 -4.79 -7.88
CA GLU A 55 -6.75 -5.04 -9.25
C GLU A 55 -8.17 -4.51 -9.49
N GLU A 56 -9.09 -4.73 -8.55
CA GLU A 56 -10.47 -4.23 -8.66
C GLU A 56 -10.53 -2.71 -8.60
N TRP A 57 -9.66 -2.06 -7.82
CA TRP A 57 -9.53 -0.60 -7.83
C TRP A 57 -9.02 -0.08 -9.17
N LEU A 58 -7.99 -0.72 -9.75
CA LEU A 58 -7.50 -0.37 -11.08
C LEU A 58 -8.58 -0.52 -12.15
N LYS A 59 -9.29 -1.65 -12.18
CA LYS A 59 -10.40 -1.88 -13.13
C LYS A 59 -11.49 -0.81 -13.02
N ARG A 60 -11.86 -0.44 -11.78
CA ARG A 60 -12.86 0.61 -11.54
C ARG A 60 -12.37 1.98 -11.99
N MET A 61 -11.10 2.32 -11.71
CA MET A 61 -10.50 3.57 -12.15
C MET A 61 -10.50 3.66 -13.69
N ASP A 62 -10.03 2.61 -14.37
CA ASP A 62 -9.96 2.55 -15.82
C ASP A 62 -11.36 2.61 -16.48
N SER A 63 -12.36 1.97 -15.86
CA SER A 63 -13.76 2.03 -16.32
C SER A 63 -14.39 3.42 -16.15
N ASN A 64 -13.83 4.29 -15.31
CA ASN A 64 -14.38 5.60 -14.94
C ASN A 64 -13.45 6.77 -15.29
N LEU A 65 -12.53 6.60 -16.25
CA LEU A 65 -11.50 7.60 -16.57
C LEU A 65 -12.02 9.02 -16.82
N LYS A 66 -13.22 9.18 -17.38
CA LYS A 66 -13.81 10.52 -17.59
C LYS A 66 -14.06 11.25 -16.27
N ALA A 67 -14.66 10.56 -15.30
CA ALA A 67 -14.92 11.13 -13.97
C ALA A 67 -13.62 11.31 -13.19
N ILE A 68 -12.73 10.31 -13.25
CA ILE A 68 -11.40 10.38 -12.62
C ILE A 68 -10.61 11.57 -13.13
N ARG A 69 -10.62 11.85 -14.45
CA ARG A 69 -9.94 13.00 -15.02
C ARG A 69 -10.39 14.32 -14.36
N LEU A 70 -11.69 14.52 -14.15
CA LEU A 70 -12.21 15.73 -13.49
C LEU A 70 -11.72 15.85 -12.04
N ILE A 71 -11.66 14.72 -11.32
CA ILE A 71 -11.11 14.66 -9.95
C ILE A 71 -9.61 14.98 -9.97
N MET A 72 -8.85 14.45 -10.92
CA MET A 72 -7.41 14.68 -11.03
C MET A 72 -7.10 16.14 -11.39
N GLU A 73 -7.84 16.73 -12.33
CA GLU A 73 -7.70 18.14 -12.70
C GLU A 73 -8.02 19.07 -11.54
N SER A 74 -9.06 18.77 -10.75
CA SER A 74 -9.44 19.59 -9.59
C SER A 74 -8.49 19.42 -8.39
N THR A 75 -7.91 18.23 -8.21
CA THR A 75 -7.03 17.93 -7.07
C THR A 75 -5.57 18.34 -7.33
N TYR A 76 -5.05 18.07 -8.53
CA TYR A 76 -3.63 18.23 -8.85
C TYR A 76 -3.35 19.29 -9.93
N GLY A 77 -4.39 19.92 -10.46
CA GLY A 77 -4.28 20.88 -11.55
C GLY A 77 -4.28 20.21 -12.93
N LYS A 78 -4.76 20.96 -13.94
CA LYS A 78 -4.94 20.46 -15.31
C LYS A 78 -3.65 19.92 -15.92
N ASP A 79 -2.54 20.62 -15.70
CA ASP A 79 -1.24 20.26 -16.28
C ASP A 79 -0.66 18.98 -15.68
N SER A 80 -1.07 18.61 -14.46
CA SER A 80 -0.59 17.40 -13.77
C SER A 80 -1.59 16.25 -13.74
N ALA A 81 -2.81 16.46 -14.25
CA ALA A 81 -3.88 15.46 -14.14
C ALA A 81 -3.52 14.12 -14.79
N VAL A 82 -2.86 14.16 -15.95
CA VAL A 82 -2.39 12.94 -16.65
C VAL A 82 -1.30 12.24 -15.82
N LYS A 83 -0.31 12.99 -15.33
CA LYS A 83 0.77 12.45 -14.48
C LYS A 83 0.21 11.70 -13.27
N TRP A 84 -0.71 12.33 -12.54
CA TRP A 84 -1.32 11.71 -11.35
C TRP A 84 -2.25 10.55 -11.67
N THR A 85 -2.96 10.61 -12.80
CA THR A 85 -3.73 9.45 -13.28
C THR A 85 -2.80 8.24 -13.50
N VAL A 86 -1.65 8.45 -14.14
CA VAL A 86 -0.67 7.37 -14.36
C VAL A 86 -0.09 6.89 -13.04
N TYR A 87 0.28 7.79 -12.12
CA TYR A 87 0.84 7.41 -10.81
C TYR A 87 -0.10 6.53 -10.00
N TRP A 88 -1.39 6.89 -9.93
CA TRP A 88 -2.39 6.07 -9.24
C TRP A 88 -2.58 4.70 -9.89
N ARG A 89 -2.60 4.63 -11.23
CA ARG A 89 -2.67 3.34 -11.95
C ARG A 89 -1.46 2.48 -11.65
N THR A 90 -0.25 3.04 -11.77
CA THR A 90 0.99 2.32 -11.51
C THR A 90 1.08 1.89 -10.04
N PHE A 91 0.61 2.70 -9.09
CA PHE A 91 0.50 2.32 -7.70
C PHE A 91 -0.38 1.06 -7.52
N PHE A 92 -1.58 1.04 -8.10
CA PHE A 92 -2.45 -0.13 -7.99
C PHE A 92 -1.83 -1.39 -8.62
N ILE A 93 -1.15 -1.24 -9.77
CA ILE A 93 -0.41 -2.34 -10.40
C ILE A 93 0.70 -2.84 -9.48
N ALA A 94 1.54 -1.94 -8.96
CA ALA A 94 2.66 -2.30 -8.10
C ALA A 94 2.19 -3.01 -6.82
N VAL A 95 1.11 -2.54 -6.19
CA VAL A 95 0.51 -3.19 -5.01
C VAL A 95 -0.07 -4.56 -5.35
N ALA A 96 -0.71 -4.70 -6.52
CA ALA A 96 -1.27 -5.99 -6.95
C ALA A 96 -0.15 -7.03 -7.13
N GLU A 97 0.92 -6.68 -7.84
CA GLU A 97 2.06 -7.57 -8.06
C GLU A 97 2.81 -7.90 -6.77
N LEU A 98 3.08 -6.89 -5.93
CA LEU A 98 3.79 -7.10 -4.67
C LEU A 98 3.05 -8.07 -3.76
N PHE A 99 1.75 -7.86 -3.51
CA PHE A 99 0.97 -8.73 -2.65
C PHE A 99 0.54 -10.04 -3.31
N GLY A 100 0.60 -10.13 -4.64
CA GLY A 100 0.33 -11.37 -5.39
C GLY A 100 1.56 -12.28 -5.53
N TYR A 101 2.76 -11.75 -5.30
CA TYR A 101 4.01 -12.47 -5.49
C TYR A 101 4.11 -13.73 -4.63
N ASN A 102 4.72 -14.78 -5.20
CA ASN A 102 4.87 -16.11 -4.59
C ASN A 102 3.56 -16.64 -3.98
N ASP A 103 2.48 -16.60 -4.77
CA ASP A 103 1.14 -17.03 -4.33
C ASP A 103 0.54 -16.23 -3.16
N GLY A 104 1.07 -15.02 -2.90
CA GLY A 104 0.67 -14.16 -1.79
C GLY A 104 1.28 -14.52 -0.44
N GLU A 105 2.39 -15.27 -0.44
CA GLU A 105 3.05 -15.77 0.77
C GLU A 105 4.26 -14.92 1.23
N GLU A 106 4.69 -13.92 0.46
CA GLU A 106 5.76 -12.98 0.89
C GLU A 106 5.20 -11.74 1.59
N TRP A 107 4.30 -11.00 0.92
CA TRP A 107 3.66 -9.80 1.47
C TRP A 107 2.20 -10.08 1.82
N MET A 108 1.82 -9.76 3.05
CA MET A 108 0.55 -10.18 3.65
C MET A 108 0.00 -9.14 4.61
N VAL A 109 -1.24 -9.32 5.04
CA VAL A 109 -1.88 -8.47 6.05
C VAL A 109 -1.87 -9.19 7.39
N ALA A 110 -1.26 -8.55 8.40
CA ALA A 110 -1.23 -9.07 9.77
C ALA A 110 -2.28 -8.35 10.63
N HIS A 111 -3.14 -9.11 11.29
CA HIS A 111 -4.12 -8.61 12.25
C HIS A 111 -3.72 -9.00 13.67
N PHE A 112 -3.77 -8.03 14.58
CA PHE A 112 -3.46 -8.21 15.99
C PHE A 112 -4.65 -7.79 16.84
N LEU A 113 -5.02 -8.65 17.78
CA LEU A 113 -5.92 -8.30 18.87
C LEU A 113 -5.10 -8.14 20.14
N PHE A 114 -5.17 -6.97 20.75
CA PHE A 114 -4.48 -6.66 22.00
C PHE A 114 -5.48 -6.47 23.15
N LYS A 115 -5.03 -6.77 24.37
CA LYS A 115 -5.65 -6.30 25.62
C LYS A 115 -4.72 -5.35 26.33
N LYS A 116 -5.28 -4.47 27.18
CA LYS A 116 -4.48 -3.68 28.11
C LYS A 116 -3.77 -4.61 29.10
N LYS A 117 -2.52 -4.30 29.40
CA LYS A 117 -1.75 -5.00 30.43
C LYS A 117 -2.14 -4.54 31.83
#